data_AF-A0A916J944-F1
#
_entry.id   AF-A0A916J944-F1
#
_cell.length_a   1.000
_cell.length_b   1.000
_cell.length_c   1.000
_cell.angle_alpha   90.00
_cell.angle_beta   90.00
_cell.angle_gamma   90.00
#
_symmetry.space_group_name_H-M   'P 1'
#
loop_
_entity.id
_entity.type
_entity.pdbx_description
1 polymer ?
#
loop_
_entity_poly.entity_id
_entity_poly.type
_entity_poly.pdbx_seq_one_letter_code
_entity_poly.pdbx_strand_id
1 'polypeptide(L)'
;MQYLLELYEKDEEGIKEVLTKVHAQFEILPSRLRAYLNSNDLPHLKLFCHQMTNSALLVGAKKLLSQLSELEEGISDQTLSAREIEGRIKLIETLLPSEIESISIYLQFYS
;
A
#
# COMPACT_ATOMS: atom_id res chain seq x y z
N MET A 1 -7.64 -10.27 -2.84
CA MET A 1 -7.21 -11.00 -4.05
C MET A 1 -8.34 -11.23 -5.05
N GLN A 2 -9.58 -11.49 -4.63
CA GLN A 2 -10.72 -11.72 -5.53
C GLN A 2 -10.88 -10.64 -6.62
N TYR A 3 -10.72 -9.36 -6.28
CA TYR A 3 -10.80 -8.25 -7.24
C TYR A 3 -9.76 -8.34 -8.38
N LEU A 4 -8.50 -8.70 -8.07
CA LEU A 4 -7.47 -8.90 -9.10
C LEU A 4 -7.79 -10.08 -10.02
N LEU A 5 -8.27 -11.19 -9.44
CA LEU A 5 -8.62 -12.39 -10.19
C LEU A 5 -9.81 -12.15 -11.13
N GLU A 6 -10.76 -11.31 -10.73
CA GLU A 6 -11.90 -10.90 -11.56
C GLU A 6 -11.46 -9.96 -12.71
N LEU A 7 -10.48 -9.09 -12.48
CA LEU A 7 -9.99 -8.15 -13.50
C LEU A 7 -9.18 -8.82 -14.62
N TYR A 8 -8.42 -9.86 -14.29
CA TYR A 8 -7.50 -10.54 -15.21
C TYR A 8 -7.99 -11.95 -15.54
N GLU A 9 -9.30 -12.14 -15.71
CA GLU A 9 -9.92 -13.46 -15.91
C GLU A 9 -9.16 -14.27 -17.00
N LYS A 10 -8.39 -15.29 -16.57
CA LYS A 10 -7.52 -16.19 -17.38
C LYS A 10 -6.18 -15.63 -17.88
N ASP A 11 -5.77 -14.44 -17.45
CA ASP A 11 -4.44 -13.86 -17.72
C ASP A 11 -3.51 -14.03 -16.50
N GLU A 12 -2.98 -15.25 -16.34
CA GLU A 12 -2.09 -15.61 -15.23
C GLU A 12 -0.78 -14.80 -15.24
N GLU A 13 -0.23 -14.51 -16.42
CA GLU A 13 0.99 -13.70 -16.56
C GLU A 13 0.74 -12.25 -16.16
N GLY A 14 -0.41 -11.66 -16.55
CA GLY A 14 -0.83 -10.34 -16.09
C GLY A 14 -1.01 -10.28 -14.57
N ILE A 15 -1.62 -11.31 -13.97
CA ILE A 15 -1.74 -11.42 -12.51
C ILE A 15 -0.37 -11.45 -11.85
N LYS A 16 0.56 -12.27 -12.36
CA LYS A 16 1.92 -12.40 -11.83
C LYS A 16 2.70 -11.09 -11.93
N GLU A 17 2.60 -10.39 -13.05
CA GLU A 17 3.24 -9.07 -13.25
C GLU A 17 2.70 -8.05 -12.24
N VAL A 18 1.39 -7.98 -12.05
CA VAL A 18 0.77 -7.07 -11.07
C VAL A 18 1.20 -7.41 -9.65
N LEU A 19 1.14 -8.68 -9.25
CA LEU A 19 1.56 -9.11 -7.92
C LEU A 19 3.04 -8.80 -7.66
N THR A 20 3.91 -8.99 -8.65
CA THR A 20 5.34 -8.68 -8.54
C THR A 20 5.57 -7.18 -8.31
N LYS A 21 4.85 -6.32 -9.06
CA LYS A 21 4.94 -4.87 -8.91
C LYS A 21 4.41 -4.41 -7.55
N VAL A 22 3.27 -4.93 -7.10
CA VAL A 22 2.69 -4.58 -5.80
C VAL A 22 3.59 -5.06 -4.66
N HIS A 23 4.17 -6.25 -4.77
CA HIS A 23 5.14 -6.74 -3.79
C HIS A 23 6.31 -5.77 -3.61
N ALA A 24 6.98 -5.41 -4.71
CA ALA A 24 8.11 -4.48 -4.69
C ALA A 24 7.73 -3.10 -4.11
N GLN A 25 6.52 -2.63 -4.41
CA GLN A 25 6.01 -1.37 -3.83
C GLN A 25 5.81 -1.47 -2.32
N PHE A 26 5.28 -2.58 -1.82
CA PHE A 26 5.07 -2.79 -0.38
C PHE A 26 6.38 -2.93 0.38
N GLU A 27 7.42 -3.53 -0.22
CA GLU A 27 8.75 -3.61 0.40
C GLU A 27 9.38 -2.23 0.64
N ILE A 28 9.22 -1.30 -0.31
CA ILE A 28 9.79 0.05 -0.17
C ILE A 28 8.90 1.02 0.61
N LEU A 29 7.61 0.69 0.81
CA LEU A 29 6.59 1.56 1.39
C LEU A 29 7.03 2.19 2.73
N PRO A 30 7.52 1.44 3.74
CA PRO A 30 7.94 2.03 5.02
C PRO A 30 9.01 3.11 4.87
N SER A 31 10.07 2.79 4.13
CA SER A 31 11.20 3.69 3.95
C SER A 31 10.81 5.00 3.26
N ARG A 32 9.91 4.92 2.28
CA ARG A 32 9.42 6.08 1.53
C ARG A 32 8.48 6.94 2.37
N LEU A 33 7.55 6.36 3.14
CA LEU A 33 6.70 7.11 4.07
C LEU A 33 7.54 7.89 5.09
N ARG A 34 8.56 7.23 5.66
CA ARG A 34 9.49 7.87 6.61
C ARG A 34 10.31 8.98 5.96
N ALA A 35 10.79 8.78 4.74
CA ALA A 35 11.55 9.80 4.03
C ALA A 35 10.71 11.08 3.82
N TYR A 36 9.48 10.95 3.31
CA TYR A 36 8.60 12.11 3.10
C TYR A 36 8.17 12.78 4.41
N LEU A 37 7.92 12.01 5.47
CA LEU A 37 7.61 12.56 6.79
C LEU A 37 8.80 13.37 7.33
N ASN A 38 10.01 12.80 7.29
CA ASN A 38 11.22 13.44 7.83
C ASN A 38 11.62 14.70 7.05
N SER A 39 11.33 14.75 5.75
CA SER A 39 11.53 15.95 4.92
C SER A 39 10.36 16.94 5.00
N ASN A 40 9.32 16.66 5.79
CA ASN A 40 8.07 17.42 5.87
C ASN A 40 7.41 17.64 4.49
N ASP A 41 7.58 16.67 3.58
CA ASP A 41 7.06 16.73 2.22
C ASP A 41 5.66 16.09 2.15
N LEU A 42 4.70 16.76 2.78
CA LEU A 42 3.32 16.31 2.86
C LEU A 42 2.64 16.14 1.48
N PRO A 43 2.88 17.00 0.46
CA PRO A 43 2.32 16.80 -0.87
C PRO A 43 2.74 15.48 -1.51
N HIS A 44 4.02 15.11 -1.43
CA HIS A 44 4.49 13.84 -1.98
C HIS A 44 4.10 12.66 -1.10
N LEU A 45 4.06 12.83 0.23
CA LEU A 45 3.54 11.80 1.14
C LEU A 45 2.10 11.42 0.76
N LYS A 46 1.25 12.42 0.53
CA LYS A 46 -0.14 12.24 0.10
C LYS A 46 -0.22 11.50 -1.25
N LEU A 47 0.49 11.99 -2.26
CA LEU A 47 0.49 11.35 -3.60
C LEU A 47 0.95 9.89 -3.51
N PHE A 48 1.95 9.62 -2.68
CA PHE A 48 2.44 8.27 -2.47
C PHE A 48 1.41 7.38 -1.76
N CYS A 49 0.71 7.89 -0.74
CA CYS A 49 -0.39 7.17 -0.10
C CYS A 49 -1.50 6.81 -1.11
N HIS A 50 -1.85 7.73 -2.01
CA HIS A 50 -2.82 7.48 -3.08
C HIS A 50 -2.40 6.31 -4.00
N GLN A 51 -1.14 6.33 -4.47
CA GLN A 51 -0.60 5.26 -5.30
C GLN A 51 -0.65 3.91 -4.59
N MET A 52 -0.32 3.88 -3.30
CA MET A 52 -0.31 2.66 -2.50
C MET A 52 -1.71 2.16 -2.16
N THR A 53 -2.70 3.07 -2.05
CA THR A 53 -4.11 2.71 -1.88
C THR A 53 -4.60 1.89 -3.07
N ASN A 54 -4.23 2.27 -4.30
CA ASN A 54 -4.56 1.49 -5.49
C ASN A 54 -3.91 0.09 -5.46
N SER A 55 -2.64 0.01 -5.06
CA SER A 55 -1.95 -1.27 -4.90
C SER A 55 -2.60 -2.17 -3.84
N ALA A 56 -2.97 -1.60 -2.69
CA ALA A 56 -3.70 -2.29 -1.63
C ALA A 56 -5.10 -2.77 -2.08
N LEU A 57 -5.79 -1.97 -2.92
CA LEU A 57 -7.07 -2.35 -3.50
C LEU A 57 -6.93 -3.58 -4.40
N LEU A 58 -5.94 -3.57 -5.30
CA LEU A 58 -5.68 -4.67 -6.24
C LEU A 58 -5.51 -6.00 -5.51
N VAL A 59 -4.65 -6.04 -4.48
CA VAL A 59 -4.41 -7.28 -3.72
C VAL A 59 -5.47 -7.57 -2.67
N GLY A 60 -6.42 -6.64 -2.44
CA GLY A 60 -7.51 -6.77 -1.48
C GLY A 60 -7.06 -6.64 -0.02
N ALA A 61 -5.98 -5.89 0.24
CA ALA A 61 -5.44 -5.60 1.57
C ALA A 61 -6.30 -4.54 2.30
N LYS A 62 -7.53 -4.91 2.70
CA LYS A 62 -8.56 -3.96 3.16
C LYS A 62 -8.12 -3.06 4.32
N LYS A 63 -7.39 -3.62 5.30
CA LYS A 63 -6.92 -2.86 6.47
C LYS A 63 -5.84 -1.85 6.07
N LEU A 64 -4.88 -2.29 5.25
CA LEU A 64 -3.83 -1.44 4.72
C LEU A 64 -4.41 -0.31 3.86
N LEU A 65 -5.39 -0.65 3.00
CA LEU A 65 -6.15 0.32 2.21
C LEU A 65 -6.79 1.39 3.11
N SER A 66 -7.54 1.00 4.14
CA SER A 66 -8.17 1.96 5.08
C SER A 66 -7.15 2.89 5.69
N GLN A 67 -6.02 2.36 6.18
CA GLN A 67 -5.00 3.18 6.82
C GLN A 67 -4.31 4.15 5.86
N LEU A 68 -4.07 3.73 4.60
CA LEU A 68 -3.50 4.58 3.56
C LEU A 68 -4.47 5.68 3.14
N SER A 69 -5.75 5.35 2.95
CA SER A 69 -6.79 6.32 2.59
C SER A 69 -7.01 7.34 3.70
N GLU A 70 -7.15 6.91 4.95
CA GLU A 70 -7.31 7.82 6.09
C GLU A 70 -6.10 8.74 6.28
N LEU A 71 -4.89 8.27 5.96
CA LEU A 71 -3.69 9.09 5.98
C LEU A 71 -3.70 10.12 4.83
N GLU A 72 -4.05 9.70 3.62
CA GLU A 72 -4.18 10.57 2.44
C GLU A 72 -5.22 11.68 2.66
N GLU A 73 -6.41 11.32 3.12
CA GLU A 73 -7.51 12.24 3.43
C GLU A 73 -7.11 13.20 4.53
N GLY A 74 -6.54 12.68 5.63
CA GLY A 74 -6.14 13.50 6.75
C GLY A 74 -5.02 14.50 6.43
N ILE A 75 -4.13 14.18 5.48
CA ILE A 75 -3.15 15.14 4.93
C ILE A 75 -3.84 16.13 4.00
N SER A 76 -4.74 15.68 3.13
CA SER A 76 -5.45 16.53 2.15
C SER A 76 -6.30 17.59 2.82
N ASP A 77 -7.04 17.20 3.85
CA ASP A 77 -7.97 18.05 4.61
C ASP A 77 -7.26 18.82 5.73
N GLN A 78 -5.96 18.59 5.92
CA GLN A 78 -5.13 19.19 6.99
C GLN A 78 -5.71 18.94 8.40
N THR A 79 -6.35 17.80 8.60
CA THR A 79 -7.02 17.44 9.86
C THR A 79 -6.11 16.66 10.80
N LEU A 80 -5.03 16.05 10.29
CA LEU A 80 -4.07 15.30 11.11
C LEU A 80 -2.89 16.17 11.55
N SER A 81 -2.57 16.11 12.83
CA SER A 81 -1.30 16.60 13.37
C SER A 81 -0.12 15.73 12.94
N ALA A 82 1.10 16.26 13.01
CA ALA A 82 2.32 15.51 12.71
C ALA A 82 2.45 14.21 13.53
N ARG A 83 2.00 14.23 14.80
CA ARG A 83 1.99 13.05 15.67
C ARG A 83 1.01 11.98 15.19
N GLU A 84 -0.16 12.39 14.70
CA GLU A 84 -1.17 11.47 14.16
C GLU A 84 -0.73 10.88 12.83
N ILE A 85 -0.10 11.69 11.96
CA ILE A 85 0.54 11.21 10.72
C ILE A 85 1.59 10.13 11.04
N GLU A 86 2.48 10.38 12.00
CA GLU A 86 3.48 9.41 12.42
C GLU A 86 2.85 8.14 12.99
N GLY A 87 1.79 8.28 13.80
CA GLY A 87 1.02 7.16 14.35
C GLY A 87 0.41 6.28 13.27
N ARG A 88 -0.19 6.90 12.24
CA ARG A 88 -0.76 6.17 11.10
C ARG A 88 0.31 5.46 10.26
N ILE A 89 1.45 6.10 10.04
CA ILE A 89 2.59 5.45 9.37
C ILE A 89 3.05 4.22 10.15
N LYS A 90 3.12 4.28 11.49
CA LYS A 90 3.43 3.09 12.31
C LYS A 90 2.40 1.98 12.15
N LEU A 91 1.11 2.31 12.08
CA LEU A 91 0.06 1.32 11.84
C LEU A 91 0.22 0.66 10.46
N ILE A 92 0.49 1.44 9.42
CA ILE A 92 0.78 0.93 8.07
C ILE A 92 1.97 -0.03 8.10
N GLU A 93 3.07 0.34 8.77
CA GLU A 93 4.26 -0.50 8.94
C GLU A 93 3.96 -1.83 9.62
N THR A 94 3.05 -1.86 10.60
CA THR A 94 2.68 -3.11 11.28
C THR A 94 1.80 -4.04 10.46
N LEU A 95 1.03 -3.51 9.49
CA LEU A 95 0.14 -4.31 8.65
C LEU A 95 0.90 -4.95 7.47
N LEU A 96 1.91 -4.25 6.96
CA LEU A 96 2.65 -4.60 5.75
C LEU A 96 3.21 -6.03 5.69
N PRO A 97 3.89 -6.56 6.73
CA PRO A 97 4.49 -7.89 6.66
C PRO A 97 3.51 -8.99 6.27
N SER A 98 2.29 -8.94 6.84
CA SER A 98 1.25 -9.93 6.54
C SER A 98 0.72 -9.84 5.11
N GLU A 99 0.65 -8.62 4.55
CA GLU A 99 0.19 -8.42 3.17
C GLU A 99 1.26 -8.82 2.16
N ILE A 100 2.55 -8.53 2.46
CA ILE A 100 3.70 -8.98 1.66
C ILE A 100 3.78 -10.51 1.63
N GLU A 101 3.62 -11.16 2.79
CA GLU A 101 3.58 -12.61 2.89
C GLU A 101 2.42 -13.20 2.07
N SER A 102 1.23 -12.60 2.15
CA SER A 102 0.08 -13.04 1.35
C SER A 102 0.41 -12.99 -0.14
N ILE A 103 0.95 -11.87 -0.64
CA ILE A 103 1.34 -11.72 -2.06
C ILE A 103 2.41 -12.75 -2.44
N SER A 104 3.40 -12.98 -1.58
CA SER A 104 4.47 -13.96 -1.79
C SER A 104 3.91 -15.37 -1.98
N ILE A 105 2.94 -15.77 -1.14
CA ILE A 105 2.27 -17.06 -1.26
C ILE A 105 1.57 -17.18 -2.62
N TYR A 106 0.85 -16.14 -3.07
CA TYR A 106 0.19 -16.15 -4.38
C TYR A 106 1.21 -16.23 -5.53
N LEU A 107 2.32 -15.50 -5.46
CA LEU A 107 3.38 -15.56 -6.47
C LEU A 107 4.00 -16.97 -6.57
N GLN A 108 4.15 -17.68 -5.44
CA GLN A 108 4.62 -19.06 -5.41
C GLN A 108 3.68 -20.04 -6.13
N PHE A 109 2.37 -19.80 -6.13
CA PHE A 109 1.41 -20.62 -6.89
C PHE A 109 1.54 -20.46 -8.41
N TYR A 110 2.06 -19.33 -8.89
CA TYR A 110 2.31 -19.04 -10.31
C TYR A 110 3.80 -19.22 -10.70
N SER A 111 4.60 -19.89 -9.85
CA SER A 111 6.04 -20.12 -10.04
C SER A 111 6.33 -21.42 -10.78
#